data_AF-A0A6A5FBU9-F1
#
_entry.id   AF-A0A6A5FBU9-F1
#
_cell.length_a   1.000
_cell.length_b   1.000
_cell.length_c   1.000
_cell.angle_alpha   90.00
_cell.angle_beta   90.00
_cell.angle_gamma   90.00
#
_symmetry.space_group_name_H-M   'P 1'
#
loop_
_entity.id
_entity.type
_entity.pdbx_description
1 polymer ?
#
loop_
_entity_poly.entity_id
_entity_poly.type
_entity_poly.pdbx_seq_one_letter_code
_entity_poly.pdbx_strand_id
1 'polypeptide(L)'
;MCADCPTPYAEKDPIGMKSQTELHTGHRGEGVCKKGCGLLLSCEDVNRGDHCCVDALRTVTDALEARSATLEHETRMARLRWNRREQSLLAQVSTLQNEAQLSALKYQRRLHQYMLHISSIAEQVTGYYKRDVRTAADTQSQISDITAEGTPQEQLNAPEGFASSYFVSPAAKAQS
;
A
#
# COMPACT_ATOMS: atom_id res chain seq x y z
N MET A 1 -15.99 20.55 4.66
CA MET A 1 -17.35 20.41 4.07
C MET A 1 -17.57 18.92 3.84
N CYS A 2 -18.10 18.25 4.86
CA CYS A 2 -18.52 16.85 4.80
C CYS A 2 -20.05 16.84 4.69
N ALA A 3 -20.58 16.13 3.70
CA ALA A 3 -21.98 15.81 3.46
C ALA A 3 -21.97 14.92 2.19
N ASP A 4 -22.54 13.73 2.06
CA ASP A 4 -23.35 12.86 2.90
C ASP A 4 -23.15 11.44 2.33
N CYS A 5 -22.93 10.44 3.16
CA CYS A 5 -23.09 9.03 2.76
C CYS A 5 -23.91 8.32 3.83
N PRO A 6 -25.24 8.22 3.69
CA PRO A 6 -26.01 7.25 4.43
C PRO A 6 -26.11 5.98 3.58
N THR A 7 -25.19 5.04 3.80
CA THR A 7 -25.52 3.63 3.55
C THR A 7 -25.80 3.01 4.92
N PRO A 8 -27.06 2.67 5.25
CA PRO A 8 -27.29 1.82 6.40
C PRO A 8 -26.79 0.44 6.00
N TYR A 9 -25.55 0.15 6.38
CA TYR A 9 -25.06 -1.21 6.49
C TYR A 9 -25.91 -1.88 7.58
N ALA A 10 -27.05 -2.43 7.16
CA ALA A 10 -27.65 -3.51 7.91
C ALA A 10 -26.63 -4.65 7.89
N GLU A 11 -25.88 -4.80 8.97
CA GLU A 11 -25.32 -6.08 9.38
C GLU A 11 -26.49 -7.05 9.51
N LYS A 12 -26.86 -7.64 8.37
CA LYS A 12 -27.51 -8.93 8.38
C LYS A 12 -26.37 -9.90 8.56
N ASP A 13 -26.23 -10.40 9.79
CA ASP A 13 -25.49 -11.60 10.09
C ASP A 13 -25.65 -12.58 8.92
N PRO A 14 -24.58 -13.27 8.47
CA PRO A 14 -24.78 -14.34 7.52
C PRO A 14 -25.77 -15.29 8.19
N ILE A 15 -26.98 -15.32 7.64
CA ILE A 15 -27.98 -16.34 7.94
C ILE A 15 -27.20 -17.63 7.75
N GLY A 16 -26.79 -18.23 8.87
CA GLY A 16 -26.19 -19.53 8.87
C GLY A 16 -27.15 -20.36 8.04
N MET A 17 -26.65 -20.89 6.92
CA MET A 17 -27.37 -21.92 6.19
C MET A 17 -27.62 -23.01 7.22
N LYS A 18 -28.79 -22.95 7.84
CA LYS A 18 -29.43 -24.10 8.43
C LYS A 18 -29.68 -24.96 7.22
N SER A 19 -28.72 -25.83 6.93
CA SER A 19 -29.00 -27.08 6.25
C SER A 19 -30.06 -27.77 7.10
N GLN A 20 -31.33 -27.42 6.85
CA GLN A 20 -32.45 -28.29 7.13
C GLN A 20 -32.31 -29.47 6.17
N THR A 21 -31.34 -30.31 6.49
CA THR A 21 -31.49 -31.74 6.30
C THR A 21 -32.26 -32.21 7.53
N GLU A 22 -33.50 -31.73 7.70
CA GLU A 22 -34.49 -32.51 8.44
C GLU A 22 -34.87 -33.70 7.54
N LEU A 23 -33.94 -34.63 7.41
CA LEU A 23 -34.30 -36.01 7.17
C LEU A 23 -34.91 -36.46 8.48
N HIS A 24 -36.25 -36.43 8.53
CA HIS A 24 -37.04 -37.17 9.48
C HIS A 24 -36.49 -38.59 9.57
N THR A 25 -35.62 -38.84 10.55
CA THR A 25 -35.09 -40.17 10.89
C THR A 25 -36.17 -40.88 11.70
N GLY A 26 -37.25 -41.16 10.99
CA GLY A 26 -38.43 -41.84 11.48
C GLY A 26 -38.69 -43.12 10.73
N HIS A 27 -37.67 -43.90 10.31
CA HIS A 27 -37.88 -45.30 9.93
C HIS A 27 -36.60 -46.13 10.05
N ARG A 28 -36.67 -47.12 10.94
CA ARG A 28 -35.65 -48.14 11.26
C ARG A 28 -35.57 -49.20 10.13
N GLY A 29 -35.25 -48.76 8.90
CA GLY A 29 -35.33 -49.60 7.71
C GLY A 29 -34.45 -49.17 6.53
N GLU A 30 -33.34 -48.46 6.79
CA GLU A 30 -32.39 -48.06 5.75
C GLU A 30 -31.52 -49.26 5.34
N GLY A 31 -31.88 -49.87 4.21
CA GLY A 31 -31.08 -50.89 3.56
C GLY A 31 -30.24 -50.30 2.44
N VAL A 32 -28.99 -50.74 2.31
CA VAL A 32 -28.20 -50.51 1.10
C VAL A 32 -28.71 -51.43 -0.01
N CYS A 33 -28.68 -50.96 -1.26
CA CYS A 33 -29.06 -51.77 -2.40
C CYS A 33 -28.21 -53.05 -2.50
N LYS A 34 -28.85 -54.21 -2.31
CA LYS A 34 -28.22 -55.54 -2.43
C LYS A 34 -27.92 -55.95 -3.88
N LYS A 35 -28.50 -55.25 -4.87
CA LYS A 35 -28.26 -55.49 -6.30
C LYS A 35 -26.93 -54.89 -6.79
N GLY A 36 -26.20 -54.15 -5.93
CA GLY A 36 -24.81 -53.78 -6.18
C GLY A 36 -24.52 -52.31 -6.51
N CYS A 37 -25.52 -51.40 -6.54
CA CYS A 37 -25.23 -49.97 -6.73
C CYS A 37 -24.74 -49.25 -5.46
N GLY A 38 -24.83 -49.89 -4.29
CA GLY A 38 -24.32 -49.34 -3.03
C GLY A 38 -25.06 -48.12 -2.49
N LEU A 39 -26.13 -47.67 -3.17
CA LEU A 39 -26.94 -46.54 -2.73
C LEU A 39 -27.88 -46.94 -1.59
N LEU A 40 -28.15 -45.98 -0.70
CA LEU A 40 -29.18 -46.12 0.33
C LEU A 40 -30.56 -46.09 -0.33
N LEU A 41 -31.39 -47.08 0.01
CA LEU A 41 -32.75 -47.18 -0.48
C LEU A 41 -33.70 -46.51 0.52
N SER A 42 -34.73 -45.86 0.01
CA SER A 42 -35.83 -45.41 0.86
C SER A 42 -36.59 -46.63 1.41
N CYS A 43 -37.27 -46.48 2.55
CA CYS A 43 -38.07 -47.55 3.14
C CYS A 43 -39.12 -48.11 2.14
N GLU A 44 -39.63 -47.26 1.24
CA GLU A 44 -40.59 -47.65 0.21
C GLU A 44 -39.95 -48.52 -0.88
N ASP A 45 -38.74 -48.17 -1.33
CA ASP A 45 -37.98 -48.92 -2.33
C ASP A 45 -37.59 -50.31 -1.83
N VAL A 46 -37.26 -50.42 -0.53
CA VAL A 46 -36.93 -51.69 0.14
C VAL A 46 -38.16 -52.60 0.19
N ASN A 47 -39.34 -52.04 0.50
CA ASN A 47 -40.57 -52.80 0.68
C ASN A 47 -41.23 -53.22 -0.64
N ARG A 48 -41.09 -52.42 -1.72
CA ARG A 48 -41.67 -52.73 -3.04
C ARG A 48 -40.74 -53.53 -3.95
N GLY A 49 -39.43 -53.48 -3.73
CA GLY A 49 -38.45 -54.20 -4.57
C GLY A 49 -38.21 -53.58 -5.96
N ASP A 50 -38.85 -52.43 -6.24
CA ASP A 50 -38.88 -51.74 -7.53
C ASP A 50 -37.66 -50.83 -7.80
N HIS A 51 -36.54 -51.06 -7.10
CA HIS A 51 -35.32 -50.29 -7.32
C HIS A 51 -34.60 -50.68 -8.64
N CYS A 52 -34.41 -49.69 -9.52
CA CYS A 52 -33.54 -49.76 -10.70
C CYS A 52 -32.18 -49.11 -10.41
N CYS A 53 -31.12 -49.93 -10.33
CA CYS A 53 -29.75 -49.46 -10.05
C CYS A 53 -29.25 -48.44 -11.07
N VAL A 54 -29.57 -48.64 -12.34
CA VAL A 54 -29.07 -47.78 -13.44
C VAL A 54 -29.67 -46.39 -13.33
N ASP A 55 -30.98 -46.30 -13.11
CA ASP A 55 -31.65 -45.00 -12.98
C ASP A 55 -31.22 -44.28 -11.70
N ALA A 56 -31.09 -45.01 -10.59
CA ALA A 56 -30.60 -44.42 -9.34
C ALA A 56 -29.15 -43.91 -9.43
N LEU A 57 -28.26 -44.65 -10.11
CA LEU A 57 -26.89 -44.18 -10.34
C LEU A 57 -26.87 -42.98 -11.31
N ARG A 58 -27.73 -42.98 -12.33
CA ARG A 58 -27.87 -41.84 -13.24
C ARG A 58 -28.34 -40.60 -12.50
N THR A 59 -29.39 -40.68 -11.70
CA THR A 59 -29.88 -39.53 -10.93
C THR A 59 -28.83 -38.99 -9.96
N VAL A 60 -28.08 -39.85 -9.29
CA VAL A 60 -26.97 -39.44 -8.43
C VAL A 60 -25.86 -38.76 -9.25
N THR A 61 -25.52 -39.31 -10.42
CA THR A 61 -24.51 -38.72 -11.30
C THR A 61 -24.95 -37.34 -11.80
N ASP A 62 -26.17 -37.22 -12.32
CA ASP A 62 -26.76 -35.97 -12.79
C ASP A 62 -26.79 -34.92 -11.66
N ALA A 63 -27.15 -35.32 -10.43
CA ALA A 63 -27.16 -34.45 -9.27
C ALA A 63 -25.75 -33.97 -8.88
N LEU A 64 -24.75 -34.86 -8.95
CA LEU A 64 -23.35 -34.51 -8.69
C LEU A 64 -22.79 -33.59 -9.77
N GLU A 65 -23.12 -33.81 -11.04
CA GLU A 65 -22.74 -32.93 -12.16
C GLU A 65 -23.40 -31.55 -12.05
N ALA A 66 -24.67 -31.48 -11.69
CA ALA A 66 -25.34 -30.19 -11.44
C ALA A 66 -24.70 -29.43 -10.27
N ARG A 67 -24.32 -30.15 -9.21
CA ARG A 67 -23.63 -29.57 -8.06
C ARG A 67 -22.22 -29.09 -8.42
N SER A 68 -21.46 -29.86 -9.20
CA SER A 68 -20.12 -29.46 -9.64
C SER A 68 -20.18 -28.22 -10.52
N ALA A 69 -21.11 -28.17 -11.49
CA ALA A 69 -21.31 -27.01 -12.35
C ALA A 69 -21.65 -25.73 -11.56
N THR A 70 -22.46 -25.87 -10.51
CA THR A 70 -22.81 -24.76 -9.61
C THR A 70 -21.59 -24.27 -8.83
N LEU A 71 -20.82 -25.19 -8.23
CA LEU A 71 -19.60 -24.85 -7.49
C LEU A 71 -18.52 -24.21 -8.39
N GLU A 72 -18.38 -24.69 -9.61
CA GLU A 72 -17.48 -24.10 -10.61
C GLU A 72 -17.90 -22.68 -10.97
N HIS A 73 -19.19 -22.46 -11.18
CA HIS A 73 -19.74 -21.14 -11.46
C HIS A 73 -19.53 -20.18 -10.28
N GLU A 74 -19.84 -20.60 -9.06
CA GLU A 74 -19.65 -19.82 -7.83
C GLU A 74 -18.18 -19.45 -7.63
N THR A 75 -17.28 -20.41 -7.83
CA THR A 75 -15.83 -20.22 -7.72
C THR A 75 -15.33 -19.23 -8.77
N ARG A 76 -15.79 -19.37 -10.03
CA ARG A 76 -15.47 -18.43 -11.11
C ARG A 76 -15.94 -17.03 -10.79
N MET A 77 -17.17 -16.89 -10.28
CA MET A 77 -17.71 -15.58 -9.90
C MET A 77 -17.00 -14.97 -8.70
N ALA A 78 -16.65 -15.77 -7.70
CA ALA A 78 -15.84 -15.33 -6.57
C ALA A 78 -14.48 -14.81 -7.04
N ARG A 79 -13.79 -15.56 -7.92
CA ARG A 79 -12.51 -15.14 -8.50
C ARG A 79 -12.62 -13.80 -9.23
N LEU A 80 -13.67 -13.59 -10.02
CA LEU A 80 -13.89 -12.32 -10.72
C LEU A 80 -14.11 -11.14 -9.73
N ARG A 81 -14.88 -11.35 -8.67
CA ARG A 81 -15.10 -10.32 -7.63
C ARG A 81 -13.80 -9.97 -6.92
N TRP A 82 -13.02 -10.97 -6.52
CA TRP A 82 -11.74 -10.78 -5.85
C TRP A 82 -10.74 -10.07 -6.75
N ASN A 83 -10.63 -10.48 -8.03
CA ASN A 83 -9.73 -9.84 -8.97
C ASN A 83 -10.10 -8.36 -9.21
N ARG A 84 -11.39 -8.02 -9.37
CA ARG A 84 -11.81 -6.62 -9.48
C ARG A 84 -11.43 -5.80 -8.25
N ARG A 85 -11.63 -6.35 -7.06
CA ARG A 85 -11.26 -5.69 -5.80
C ARG A 85 -9.75 -5.50 -5.70
N GLU A 86 -8.98 -6.53 -6.03
CA GLU A 86 -7.51 -6.49 -6.07
C GLU A 86 -7.03 -5.40 -7.03
N GLN A 87 -7.53 -5.37 -8.26
CA GLN A 87 -7.16 -4.34 -9.23
C GLN A 87 -7.51 -2.92 -8.75
N SER A 88 -8.68 -2.73 -8.11
CA SER A 88 -9.04 -1.44 -7.51
C SER A 88 -8.09 -1.04 -6.38
N LEU A 89 -7.72 -1.97 -5.50
CA LEU A 89 -6.79 -1.72 -4.40
C LEU A 89 -5.38 -1.42 -4.93
N LEU A 90 -4.90 -2.15 -5.93
CA LEU A 90 -3.61 -1.90 -6.57
C LEU A 90 -3.58 -0.51 -7.22
N ALA A 91 -4.65 -0.09 -7.89
CA ALA A 91 -4.76 1.26 -8.44
C ALA A 91 -4.70 2.33 -7.34
N GLN A 92 -5.40 2.14 -6.22
CA GLN A 92 -5.36 3.05 -5.08
C GLN A 92 -3.97 3.17 -4.46
N VAL A 93 -3.28 2.04 -4.25
CA VAL A 93 -1.91 2.01 -3.73
C VAL A 93 -0.95 2.75 -4.66
N SER A 94 -1.07 2.51 -5.97
CA SER A 94 -0.26 3.20 -6.98
C SER A 94 -0.48 4.72 -6.95
N THR A 95 -1.73 5.17 -6.88
CA THR A 95 -2.06 6.59 -6.74
C THR A 95 -1.43 7.20 -5.48
N LEU A 96 -1.59 6.56 -4.32
CA LEU A 96 -0.99 7.05 -3.07
C LEU A 96 0.53 7.10 -3.11
N GLN A 97 1.17 6.11 -3.74
CA GLN A 97 2.62 6.12 -3.95
C GLN A 97 3.07 7.30 -4.83
N ASN A 98 2.37 7.56 -5.92
CA ASN A 98 2.65 8.70 -6.80
C ASN A 98 2.44 10.03 -6.07
N GLU A 99 1.38 10.16 -5.28
CA GLU A 99 1.12 11.36 -4.46
C GLU A 99 2.22 11.60 -3.42
N ALA A 100 2.68 10.54 -2.74
CA ALA A 100 3.79 10.62 -1.81
C ALA A 100 5.09 11.04 -2.51
N GLN A 101 5.41 10.48 -3.68
CA GLN A 101 6.59 10.85 -4.47
C GLN A 101 6.54 12.31 -4.91
N LEU A 102 5.41 12.76 -5.46
CA LEU A 102 5.23 14.15 -5.88
C LEU A 102 5.32 15.11 -4.69
N SER A 103 4.79 14.73 -3.54
CA SER A 103 4.89 15.52 -2.31
C SER A 103 6.33 15.64 -1.82
N ALA A 104 7.08 14.53 -1.82
CA ALA A 104 8.50 14.54 -1.48
C ALA A 104 9.30 15.49 -2.38
N LEU A 105 9.09 15.44 -3.70
CA LEU A 105 9.73 16.35 -4.65
C LEU A 105 9.37 17.82 -4.41
N LYS A 106 8.11 18.11 -4.08
CA LYS A 106 7.66 19.47 -3.73
C LYS A 106 8.38 19.98 -2.48
N TYR A 107 8.51 19.15 -1.45
CA TYR A 107 9.23 19.53 -0.23
C TYR A 107 10.72 19.74 -0.47
N GLN A 108 11.37 18.87 -1.25
CA GLN A 108 12.76 19.04 -1.64
C GLN A 108 12.98 20.38 -2.37
N ARG A 109 12.10 20.73 -3.30
CA ARG A 109 12.16 22.02 -4.00
C ARG A 109 12.02 23.21 -3.05
N ARG A 110 11.05 23.17 -2.13
CA ARG A 110 10.85 24.23 -1.13
C ARG A 110 12.05 24.36 -0.20
N LEU A 111 12.59 23.23 0.26
CA LEU A 111 13.79 23.22 1.09
C LEU A 111 14.96 23.87 0.37
N HIS A 112 15.19 23.52 -0.89
CA HIS A 112 16.24 24.13 -1.70
C HIS A 112 16.04 25.65 -1.85
N GLN A 113 14.81 26.11 -2.11
CA GLN A 113 14.49 27.54 -2.16
C GLN A 113 14.78 28.25 -0.84
N TYR A 114 14.41 27.66 0.30
CA TYR A 114 14.70 28.24 1.61
C TYR A 114 16.20 28.29 1.90
N MET A 115 16.95 27.24 1.53
CA MET A 115 18.41 27.24 1.68
C MET A 115 19.04 28.38 0.89
N LEU A 116 18.67 28.58 -0.38
CA LEU A 116 19.17 29.69 -1.19
C LEU A 116 18.83 31.06 -0.58
N HIS A 117 17.61 31.22 -0.07
CA HIS A 117 17.18 32.46 0.58
C HIS A 117 17.97 32.75 1.87
N ILE A 118 18.19 31.73 2.70
CA ILE A 118 19.02 31.83 3.91
C ILE A 118 20.47 32.18 3.55
N SER A 119 21.04 31.52 2.55
CA SER A 119 22.40 31.83 2.06
C SER A 119 22.51 33.27 1.59
N SER A 120 21.53 33.77 0.82
CA SER A 120 21.52 35.17 0.37
C SER A 120 21.46 36.16 1.54
N ILE A 121 20.61 35.91 2.54
CA ILE A 121 20.56 36.75 3.75
C ILE A 121 21.90 36.70 4.50
N ALA A 122 22.48 35.52 4.67
CA ALA A 122 23.76 35.36 5.35
C ALA A 122 24.90 36.12 4.64
N GLU A 123 24.93 36.08 3.31
CA GLU A 123 25.87 36.86 2.49
C GLU A 123 25.65 38.37 2.64
N GLN A 124 24.39 38.84 2.63
CA GLN A 124 24.06 40.24 2.84
C GLN A 124 24.55 40.71 4.21
N VAL A 125 24.19 40.00 5.28
CA VAL A 125 24.60 40.29 6.66
C VAL A 125 26.12 40.32 6.79
N THR A 126 26.82 39.31 6.26
CA THR A 126 28.28 39.27 6.25
C THR A 126 28.88 40.45 5.47
N GLY A 127 28.26 40.83 4.35
CA GLY A 127 28.63 41.99 3.55
C GLY A 127 28.44 43.32 4.28
N TYR A 128 27.41 43.46 5.11
CA TYR A 128 27.20 44.64 5.97
C TYR A 128 28.32 44.74 7.01
N TYR A 129 28.59 43.68 7.78
CA TYR A 129 29.68 43.70 8.77
C TYR A 129 31.05 44.02 8.16
N LYS A 130 31.36 43.48 6.98
CA LYS A 130 32.63 43.80 6.29
C LYS A 130 32.71 45.24 5.81
N ARG A 131 31.58 45.87 5.44
CA ARG A 131 31.56 47.30 5.06
C ARG A 131 31.72 48.18 6.28
N ASP A 132 30.99 47.92 7.37
CA ASP A 132 31.06 48.70 8.61
C ASP A 132 32.47 48.68 9.23
N VAL A 133 33.16 47.53 9.18
CA VAL A 133 34.56 47.42 9.62
C VAL A 133 35.51 48.23 8.74
N ARG A 134 35.28 48.28 7.42
CA ARG A 134 36.10 49.09 6.50
C ARG A 134 35.87 50.59 6.69
N THR A 135 34.61 51.03 6.82
CA THR A 135 34.33 52.45 7.11
C THR A 135 34.87 52.87 8.47
N ALA A 136 34.81 52.02 9.50
CA ALA A 136 35.44 52.28 10.79
C ALA A 136 36.98 52.38 10.68
N ALA A 137 37.62 51.49 9.93
CA ALA A 137 39.06 51.53 9.68
C ALA A 137 39.47 52.78 8.85
N ASP A 138 38.68 53.19 7.87
CA ASP A 138 38.94 54.39 7.06
C ASP A 138 38.80 55.69 7.89
N THR A 139 37.81 55.76 8.79
CA THR A 139 37.72 56.87 9.76
C THR A 139 38.88 56.87 10.76
N GLN A 140 39.41 55.71 11.13
CA GLN A 140 40.57 55.61 12.03
C GLN A 140 41.90 55.95 11.31
N SER A 141 41.99 55.69 10.00
CA SER A 141 43.12 56.09 9.16
C SER A 141 43.21 57.63 9.01
N GLN A 142 42.08 58.32 8.82
CA GLN A 142 42.06 59.80 8.79
C GLN A 142 42.38 60.47 10.13
N ILE A 143 42.22 59.78 11.26
CA ILE A 143 42.65 60.27 12.59
C ILE A 143 44.14 60.00 12.82
N SER A 144 44.71 58.99 12.15
CA SER A 144 46.12 58.60 12.32
C SER A 144 47.10 59.48 11.52
N ASP A 145 46.63 60.23 10.52
CA ASP A 145 47.44 61.21 9.77
C ASP A 145 47.77 62.50 10.57
N ILE A 146 47.38 62.61 11.84
CA ILE A 146 47.86 63.64 12.79
C ILE A 146 48.99 63.13 13.70
N THR A 147 49.39 61.85 13.59
CA THR A 147 50.51 61.34 14.40
C THR A 147 51.40 60.43 13.57
N ALA A 148 52.35 61.05 12.86
CA ALA A 148 53.53 60.35 12.38
C ALA A 148 54.36 59.87 13.59
N GLU A 149 54.66 58.56 13.62
CA GLU A 149 55.98 57.97 13.89
C GLU A 149 55.85 56.46 14.15
N GLY A 150 56.59 55.64 13.38
CA GLY A 150 57.08 54.32 13.81
C GLY A 150 56.41 53.07 13.23
N THR A 151 57.06 52.45 12.24
CA THR A 151 56.99 51.00 11.89
C THR A 151 58.33 50.35 12.32
N PRO A 152 58.49 48.99 12.42
CA PRO A 152 57.93 47.98 11.51
C PRO A 152 57.54 46.56 12.04
N GLN A 153 56.74 45.88 11.19
CA GLN A 153 56.69 44.43 10.82
C GLN A 153 56.60 43.30 11.87
N GLU A 154 55.70 42.32 11.64
CA GLU A 154 55.98 40.86 11.54
C GLU A 154 54.71 40.07 11.09
N GLN A 155 54.62 39.62 9.82
CA GLN A 155 54.71 38.23 9.31
C GLN A 155 53.54 37.23 9.54
N LEU A 156 52.98 36.81 8.39
CA LEU A 156 52.71 35.43 7.91
C LEU A 156 51.63 34.50 8.54
N ASN A 157 50.73 34.09 7.62
CA ASN A 157 50.18 32.74 7.36
C ASN A 157 48.77 32.33 7.85
N ALA A 158 47.87 32.16 6.88
CA ALA A 158 46.99 30.98 6.73
C ALA A 158 47.62 30.10 5.61
N PRO A 159 47.33 28.79 5.42
CA PRO A 159 46.00 28.15 5.29
C PRO A 159 45.92 26.78 6.02
N GLU A 160 44.85 25.99 6.06
CA GLU A 160 44.23 25.12 5.03
C GLU A 160 43.01 24.45 5.72
N GLY A 161 41.86 24.24 5.07
CA GLY A 161 41.63 23.13 4.16
C GLY A 161 40.89 21.99 4.86
N PHE A 162 39.55 21.96 4.77
CA PHE A 162 38.78 20.75 5.06
C PHE A 162 37.72 20.55 3.96
N ALA A 163 38.16 19.88 2.89
CA ALA A 163 37.28 19.28 1.91
C ALA A 163 36.73 17.98 2.50
N SER A 164 35.42 17.93 2.76
CA SER A 164 34.72 16.68 3.03
C SER A 164 33.91 16.30 1.80
N SER A 165 34.54 15.56 0.91
CA SER A 165 33.90 14.80 -0.16
C SER A 165 33.20 13.56 0.40
N TYR A 166 32.31 13.01 -0.42
CA TYR A 166 31.67 11.69 -0.36
C TYR A 166 30.30 11.61 0.35
N PHE A 167 29.24 11.70 -0.44
CA PHE A 167 28.17 10.69 -0.37
C PHE A 167 27.83 10.19 -1.76
N VAL A 168 27.96 8.88 -1.91
CA VAL A 168 27.83 8.08 -3.14
C VAL A 168 26.37 7.68 -3.31
N SER A 169 25.81 7.91 -4.50
CA SER A 169 24.53 7.37 -4.95
C SER A 169 24.65 5.87 -5.30
N PRO A 170 23.67 5.02 -4.96
CA PRO A 170 23.54 3.71 -5.59
C PRO A 170 22.65 3.78 -6.84
N ALA A 171 23.21 3.37 -7.97
CA ALA A 171 22.49 3.10 -9.20
C ALA A 171 21.77 1.74 -9.18
N ALA A 172 20.57 1.75 -9.74
CA ALA A 172 19.84 0.71 -10.49
C ALA A 172 20.15 -0.79 -10.27
N LYS A 173 19.09 -1.55 -10.02
CA LYS A 173 18.92 -2.89 -10.60
C LYS A 173 17.51 -3.03 -11.18
N ALA A 174 17.46 -3.11 -12.51
CA ALA A 174 16.37 -3.69 -13.27
C ALA A 174 16.41 -5.22 -13.12
N GLN A 175 15.25 -5.87 -13.01
CA GLN A 175 15.13 -7.32 -13.17
C GLN A 175 14.01 -7.63 -14.15
N SER A 176 14.31 -8.69 -14.90
CA SER A 176 13.68 -9.24 -16.09
C SER A 176 12.30 -9.83 -15.87
#